data_AF-A0A954W183-F1
#
_entry.id   AF-A0A954W183-F1
#
_cell.length_a   1.000
_cell.length_b   1.000
_cell.length_c   1.000
_cell.angle_alpha   90.00
_cell.angle_beta   90.00
_cell.angle_gamma   90.00
#
_symmetry.space_group_name_H-M   'P 1'
#
loop_
_entity.id
_entity.type
_entity.pdbx_description
1 polymer ?
#
loop_
_entity_poly.entity_id
_entity_poly.type
_entity_poly.pdbx_seq_one_letter_code
_entity_poly.pdbx_strand_id
1 'polypeptide(L)'
;VAASFGLFYLAERVYQLDRDTIQSLIYLKLSVAGHLTVFVTRTRGPFWSIGPAKILLAAVIGTQIIATLIAVYGVFMAPIGWELAALVWLYAIAWFLVNDRLKLFAYRIFANHRLPVFASR
;
A
#
# COMPACT_ATOMS: atom_id res chain seq x y z
N VAL A 1 9.28 -1.93 -0.39
CA VAL A 1 10.48 -1.34 -1.03
C VAL A 1 10.51 -1.62 -2.53
N ALA A 2 10.51 -2.89 -2.98
CA ALA A 2 10.48 -3.24 -4.41
C ALA A 2 9.39 -2.51 -5.22
N ALA A 3 8.15 -2.47 -4.70
CA ALA A 3 7.06 -1.71 -5.30
C ALA A 3 7.35 -0.21 -5.48
N SER A 4 8.06 0.43 -4.53
CA SER A 4 8.41 1.85 -4.69
C SER A 4 9.39 2.05 -5.84
N PHE A 5 10.41 1.19 -5.94
CA PHE A 5 11.40 1.25 -7.02
C PHE A 5 10.80 0.93 -8.38
N GLY A 6 9.86 -0.02 -8.45
CA GLY A 6 9.13 -0.31 -9.69
C GLY A 6 8.32 0.89 -10.17
N LEU A 7 7.59 1.56 -9.27
CA LEU A 7 6.85 2.77 -9.63
C LEU A 7 7.77 3.94 -10.00
N PHE A 8 8.88 4.11 -9.27
CA PHE A 8 9.90 5.10 -9.61
C PHE A 8 10.47 4.87 -11.01
N TYR A 9 10.81 3.62 -11.36
CA TYR A 9 11.29 3.25 -12.68
C TYR A 9 10.26 3.57 -13.78
N LEU A 10 8.98 3.24 -13.55
CA LEU A 10 7.91 3.60 -14.50
C LEU A 10 7.82 5.11 -14.68
N ALA A 11 7.83 5.87 -13.57
CA ALA A 11 7.73 7.32 -13.60
C ALA A 11 8.90 7.98 -14.33
N GLU A 12 10.14 7.54 -14.09
CA GLU A 12 11.35 8.08 -14.71
C GLU A 12 11.50 7.66 -16.18
N ARG A 13 11.29 6.37 -16.49
CA ARG A 13 11.67 5.80 -17.80
C ARG A 13 10.52 5.71 -18.79
N VAL A 14 9.31 5.45 -18.32
CA VAL A 14 8.15 5.29 -19.19
C VAL A 14 7.42 6.62 -19.35
N TYR A 15 7.13 7.29 -18.23
CA TYR A 15 6.39 8.55 -18.23
C TYR A 15 7.28 9.80 -18.34
N GLN A 16 8.60 9.65 -18.19
CA GLN A 16 9.59 10.74 -18.30
C GLN A 16 9.22 11.97 -17.45
N LEU A 17 8.70 11.72 -16.26
CA LEU A 17 8.26 12.78 -15.35
C LEU A 17 9.46 13.53 -14.77
N ASP A 18 9.28 14.81 -14.48
CA ASP A 18 10.28 15.59 -13.76
C ASP A 18 10.40 15.13 -12.29
N ARG A 19 11.50 15.54 -11.66
CA ARG A 19 11.85 15.08 -10.31
C ARG A 19 10.83 15.48 -9.25
N ASP A 20 10.21 16.66 -9.37
CA ASP A 20 9.28 17.17 -8.37
C ASP A 20 7.95 16.42 -8.48
N THR A 21 7.50 16.15 -9.71
CA THR A 21 6.32 15.29 -9.95
C THR A 21 6.56 13.86 -9.46
N ILE A 22 7.75 13.30 -9.68
CA ILE A 22 8.12 11.97 -9.14
C ILE A 22 8.08 11.98 -7.61
N GLN A 23 8.56 13.03 -6.95
CA GLN A 23 8.49 13.15 -5.50
C GLN A 23 7.05 13.11 -4.98
N SER A 24 6.15 13.88 -5.59
CA SER A 24 4.71 13.88 -5.26
C SER A 24 4.05 12.52 -5.51
N LEU A 25 4.41 11.87 -6.61
CA LEU A 25 3.91 10.55 -6.99
C LEU A 25 4.35 9.47 -5.97
N ILE A 26 5.61 9.53 -5.53
CA ILE A 26 6.13 8.65 -4.48
C ILE A 26 5.49 8.96 -3.12
N TYR A 27 5.26 10.23 -2.78
CA TYR A 27 4.50 10.61 -1.58
C TYR A 27 3.13 9.93 -1.55
N LEU A 28 2.33 10.08 -2.62
CA LEU A 28 0.99 9.51 -2.67
C LEU A 28 1.05 7.99 -2.56
N LYS A 29 1.97 7.35 -3.27
CA LYS A 29 2.17 5.90 -3.20
C LYS A 29 2.50 5.42 -1.78
N LEU A 30 3.40 6.13 -1.08
CA LEU A 30 3.79 5.76 0.28
C LEU A 30 2.65 5.96 1.27
N SER A 31 1.87 7.04 1.12
CA SER A 31 0.66 7.28 1.92
C SER A 31 -0.35 6.14 1.75
N VAL A 32 -0.73 5.82 0.51
CA VAL A 32 -1.71 4.75 0.20
C VAL A 32 -1.20 3.39 0.68
N ALA A 33 0.02 3.02 0.30
CA ALA A 33 0.58 1.72 0.66
C ALA A 33 0.74 1.55 2.18
N GLY A 34 1.11 2.61 2.91
CA GLY A 34 1.22 2.60 4.36
C GLY A 34 -0.11 2.25 5.04
N HIS A 35 -1.19 2.92 4.64
CA HIS A 35 -2.51 2.66 5.20
C HIS A 35 -3.06 1.29 4.78
N LEU A 36 -2.84 0.87 3.53
CA LEU A 36 -3.23 -0.47 3.07
C LEU A 36 -2.51 -1.58 3.86
N THR A 37 -1.25 -1.35 4.25
CA THR A 37 -0.48 -2.32 5.04
C THR A 37 -1.12 -2.61 6.40
N VAL A 38 -1.75 -1.62 7.03
CA VAL A 38 -2.48 -1.81 8.30
C VAL A 38 -3.58 -2.87 8.16
N PHE A 39 -4.26 -2.94 7.00
CA PHE A 39 -5.27 -3.96 6.76
C PHE A 39 -4.68 -5.35 6.55
N VAL A 40 -3.51 -5.46 5.88
CA VAL A 40 -2.81 -6.73 5.67
C VAL A 40 -2.35 -7.34 7.00
N THR A 41 -1.83 -6.51 7.91
CA THR A 41 -1.18 -6.98 9.15
C THR A 41 -2.15 -7.27 10.29
N ARG A 42 -3.41 -6.80 10.19
CA ARG A 42 -4.43 -6.99 11.23
C ARG A 42 -4.89 -8.44 11.40
N THR A 43 -4.74 -9.29 10.38
CA THR A 43 -5.18 -10.69 10.42
C THR A 43 -4.05 -11.66 10.08
N ARG A 44 -4.03 -12.82 10.74
CA ARG A 44 -3.14 -13.94 10.38
C ARG A 44 -3.61 -14.70 9.14
N GLY A 45 -4.89 -14.56 8.77
CA GLY A 45 -5.47 -15.06 7.52
C GLY A 45 -5.43 -14.00 6.41
N PRO A 46 -6.16 -14.19 5.30
CA PRO A 46 -6.34 -13.16 4.28
C PRO A 46 -6.86 -11.85 4.90
N PHE A 47 -6.55 -10.71 4.30
CA PHE A 47 -6.93 -9.40 4.90
C PHE A 47 -8.46 -9.25 5.11
N TRP A 48 -9.27 -9.95 4.32
CA TRP A 48 -10.74 -9.96 4.41
C TRP A 48 -11.32 -10.94 5.44
N SER A 49 -10.48 -11.73 6.14
CA SER A 49 -10.99 -12.79 7.03
C SER A 49 -11.75 -12.24 8.26
N ILE A 50 -11.39 -11.05 8.72
CA ILE A 50 -12.04 -10.35 9.83
C ILE A 50 -12.24 -8.90 9.38
N GLY A 51 -13.45 -8.36 9.37
CA GLY A 51 -13.71 -6.98 8.95
C GLY A 51 -13.06 -5.94 9.87
N PRO A 52 -12.55 -4.81 9.35
CA PRO A 52 -12.00 -3.73 10.19
C PRO A 52 -13.09 -3.01 10.97
N ALA A 53 -12.73 -2.43 12.11
CA ALA A 53 -13.62 -1.53 12.83
C ALA A 53 -13.99 -0.34 11.93
N LYS A 54 -15.25 0.06 11.95
CA LYS A 54 -15.77 1.14 11.09
C LYS A 54 -14.99 2.45 11.25
N ILE A 55 -14.52 2.74 12.48
CA ILE A 55 -13.73 3.93 12.76
C ILE A 55 -12.34 3.91 12.09
N LEU A 56 -11.69 2.75 12.03
CA LEU A 56 -10.42 2.58 11.32
C LEU A 56 -10.63 2.82 9.82
N LEU A 57 -11.68 2.24 9.26
CA LEU A 57 -12.01 2.41 7.84
C LEU A 57 -12.29 3.88 7.52
N ALA A 58 -13.11 4.56 8.33
CA ALA A 58 -13.42 5.97 8.16
C ALA A 58 -12.16 6.85 8.26
N ALA A 59 -11.28 6.58 9.23
CA ALA A 59 -10.02 7.31 9.38
C ALA A 59 -9.12 7.15 8.15
N VAL A 60 -8.94 5.91 7.67
CA VAL A 60 -8.12 5.65 6.47
C VAL A 60 -8.72 6.31 5.23
N ILE A 61 -10.03 6.18 5.00
CA ILE A 61 -10.68 6.81 3.84
C ILE A 61 -10.52 8.32 3.92
N GLY A 62 -10.76 8.94 5.07
CA GLY A 62 -10.62 10.38 5.26
C GLY A 62 -9.20 10.87 4.99
N THR A 63 -8.18 10.24 5.59
CA THR A 63 -6.78 10.64 5.38
C THR A 63 -6.33 10.42 3.94
N GLN A 64 -6.80 9.36 3.29
CA GLN A 64 -6.44 9.05 1.91
C GLN A 64 -7.11 9.96 0.89
N ILE A 65 -8.36 10.39 1.14
CA ILE A 65 -8.99 11.46 0.34
C ILE A 65 -8.14 12.72 0.44
N ILE A 66 -7.81 13.17 1.66
CA ILE A 66 -7.01 14.38 1.86
C ILE A 66 -5.65 14.26 1.18
N ALA A 67 -4.92 13.17 1.40
CA ALA A 67 -3.61 12.95 0.77
C ALA A 67 -3.68 12.94 -0.77
N THR A 68 -4.74 12.33 -1.34
CA THR A 68 -4.96 12.33 -2.79
C THR A 68 -5.24 13.73 -3.31
N LEU A 69 -6.09 14.52 -2.65
CA LEU A 69 -6.39 15.89 -3.06
C LEU A 69 -5.15 16.80 -2.97
N ILE A 70 -4.35 16.65 -1.92
CA ILE A 70 -3.08 17.36 -1.75
C ILE A 70 -2.15 17.06 -2.94
N ALA A 71 -1.98 15.79 -3.31
CA ALA A 71 -1.10 15.40 -4.41
C ALA A 71 -1.65 15.80 -5.79
N VAL A 72 -2.95 15.64 -6.02
CA VAL A 72 -3.60 15.97 -7.30
C VAL A 72 -3.55 17.46 -7.58
N TYR A 73 -3.87 18.30 -6.59
CA TYR A 73 -3.93 19.75 -6.74
C TYR A 73 -2.62 20.48 -6.40
N GLY A 74 -1.59 19.75 -5.95
CA GLY A 74 -0.26 20.32 -5.71
C GLY A 74 -0.16 21.19 -4.45
N VAL A 75 -0.84 20.81 -3.37
CA VAL A 75 -0.72 21.51 -2.09
C VAL A 75 0.60 21.07 -1.42
N PHE A 76 1.55 21.98 -1.25
CA PHE A 76 2.91 21.71 -0.71
C PHE A 76 3.83 20.80 -1.55
N MET A 77 3.42 20.42 -2.77
CA MET A 77 4.18 19.53 -3.66
C MET A 77 3.77 19.77 -5.12
N ALA A 78 4.52 19.24 -6.10
CA ALA A 78 4.16 19.38 -7.51
C ALA A 78 2.82 18.65 -7.81
N PRO A 79 1.89 19.27 -8.55
CA PRO A 79 0.61 18.66 -8.88
C PRO A 79 0.78 17.49 -9.85
N ILE A 80 0.25 16.31 -9.50
CA ILE A 80 0.36 15.10 -10.36
C ILE A 80 -0.89 14.86 -11.22
N GLY A 81 -2.01 15.53 -10.92
CA GLY A 81 -3.29 15.31 -11.60
C GLY A 81 -3.96 13.96 -11.29
N TRP A 82 -5.20 13.80 -11.77
CA TRP A 82 -6.02 12.63 -11.48
C TRP A 82 -5.55 11.34 -12.18
N GLU A 83 -4.97 11.45 -13.38
CA GLU A 83 -4.50 10.29 -14.15
C GLU A 83 -3.37 9.57 -13.41
N LEU A 84 -2.32 10.29 -13.01
CA LEU A 84 -1.21 9.71 -12.25
C LEU A 84 -1.68 9.27 -10.85
N ALA A 85 -2.59 9.99 -10.21
CA ALA A 85 -3.15 9.57 -8.94
C ALA A 85 -3.90 8.23 -9.05
N ALA A 86 -4.72 8.04 -10.09
CA ALA A 86 -5.42 6.79 -10.36
C ALA A 86 -4.43 5.64 -10.62
N LEU A 87 -3.36 5.89 -11.38
CA LEU A 87 -2.28 4.93 -11.60
C LEU A 87 -1.63 4.51 -10.28
N VAL A 88 -1.30 5.47 -9.41
CA VAL A 88 -0.71 5.20 -8.10
C VAL A 88 -1.63 4.33 -7.25
N TRP A 89 -2.93 4.64 -7.21
CA TRP A 89 -3.92 3.85 -6.47
C TRP A 89 -4.03 2.43 -7.01
N LEU A 90 -4.15 2.25 -8.33
CA LEU A 90 -4.22 0.94 -8.96
C LEU A 90 -2.96 0.12 -8.67
N TYR A 91 -1.80 0.74 -8.82
CA TYR A 91 -0.51 0.13 -8.52
C TYR A 91 -0.40 -0.30 -7.05
N ALA A 92 -0.81 0.58 -6.12
CA ALA A 92 -0.77 0.29 -4.69
C ALA A 92 -1.73 -0.84 -4.30
N ILE A 93 -2.95 -0.87 -4.85
CA ILE A 93 -3.92 -1.95 -4.63
C ILE A 93 -3.39 -3.28 -5.18
N ALA A 94 -2.83 -3.29 -6.39
CA ALA A 94 -2.24 -4.49 -6.98
C ALA A 94 -1.13 -5.06 -6.06
N TRP A 95 -0.21 -4.21 -5.60
CA TRP A 95 0.83 -4.62 -4.67
C TRP A 95 0.30 -5.03 -3.31
N PHE A 96 -0.75 -4.40 -2.81
CA PHE A 96 -1.41 -4.80 -1.56
C PHE A 96 -1.92 -6.25 -1.65
N LEU A 97 -2.55 -6.62 -2.77
CA LEU A 97 -3.00 -8.00 -3.00
C LEU A 97 -1.82 -8.98 -3.08
N VAL A 98 -0.74 -8.60 -3.77
CA VAL A 98 0.49 -9.40 -3.82
C VAL A 98 1.06 -9.62 -2.41
N ASN A 99 1.15 -8.57 -1.60
CA ASN A 99 1.66 -8.67 -0.23
C ASN A 99 0.79 -9.57 0.66
N ASP A 100 -0.54 -9.51 0.53
CA ASP A 100 -1.43 -10.40 1.29
C ASP A 100 -1.20 -11.88 0.93
N ARG A 101 -0.98 -12.20 -0.36
CA ARG A 101 -0.67 -13.57 -0.78
C ARG A 101 0.71 -14.03 -0.33
N LEU A 102 1.73 -13.18 -0.44
CA LEU A 102 3.08 -13.49 0.02
C LEU A 102 3.12 -13.73 1.54
N LYS A 103 2.37 -12.93 2.32
CA LYS A 103 2.19 -13.13 3.76
C LYS A 103 1.67 -14.53 4.07
N LEU A 104 0.58 -14.95 3.41
CA LEU A 104 -0.03 -16.26 3.64
C LEU A 104 0.88 -17.41 3.23
N PHE A 105 1.60 -17.27 2.13
CA PHE A 105 2.59 -18.25 1.69
C PHE A 105 3.72 -18.39 2.72
N ALA A 106 4.26 -17.28 3.20
CA ALA A 106 5.27 -17.28 4.25
C ALA A 106 4.75 -17.97 5.53
N TYR A 107 3.53 -17.66 5.97
CA TYR A 107 2.93 -18.32 7.13
C TYR A 107 2.79 -19.84 6.95
N ARG A 108 2.46 -20.33 5.76
CA ARG A 108 2.40 -21.78 5.49
C ARG A 108 3.77 -22.44 5.62
N ILE A 109 4.82 -21.82 5.08
CA ILE A 109 6.19 -22.35 5.19
C ILE A 109 6.68 -22.38 6.64
N PHE A 110 6.47 -21.28 7.36
CA PHE A 110 6.94 -21.17 8.75
C PHE A 110 6.08 -21.95 9.74
N ALA A 111 4.78 -22.15 9.46
CA ALA A 111 3.94 -23.04 10.26
C ALA A 111 4.45 -24.49 10.22
N ASN A 112 4.95 -24.94 9.08
CA ASN A 112 5.59 -26.26 8.95
C ASN A 112 6.91 -26.40 9.74
N HIS A 113 7.51 -25.30 10.22
CA HIS A 113 8.76 -25.29 10.98
C HIS A 113 8.58 -24.96 12.47
N ARG A 114 7.35 -24.74 12.95
CA ARG A 114 7.09 -24.65 14.39
C ARG A 114 6.94 -26.05 14.97
N LEU A 115 8.03 -26.52 15.57
CA LEU A 115 8.05 -27.64 16.50
C LEU A 115 6.85 -27.57 17.48
N PRO A 116 6.28 -28.72 17.87
CA PRO A 116 5.15 -28.81 18.79
C PRO A 116 5.59 -28.46 20.21
N VAL A 117 5.77 -27.18 20.52
CA VAL A 117 6.18 -26.72 21.88
C VAL A 117 4.99 -26.21 22.71
N PHE A 118 3.79 -26.12 22.13
CA PHE A 118 2.58 -25.72 22.85
C PHE A 118 1.52 -26.82 22.94
N ALA A 119 1.93 -28.08 22.84
CA ALA A 119 1.12 -29.23 23.23
C ALA A 119 1.53 -29.72 24.62
N SER A 120 1.47 -28.86 25.63
CA SER A 120 1.26 -29.31 27.02
C SER A 120 0.80 -28.15 27.90
N ARG A 121 -0.28 -28.43 28.63
CA ARG A 121 -0.95 -27.66 29.69
C ARG A 121 -2.09 -26.78 29.24
#